data_AF-A0A0L9V8S4-F1
#
_entry.id   AF-A0A0L9V8S4-F1
#
_cell.length_a   1.000
_cell.length_b   1.000
_cell.length_c   1.000
_cell.angle_alpha   90.00
_cell.angle_beta   90.00
_cell.angle_gamma   90.00
#
_symmetry.space_group_name_H-M   'P 1'
#
loop_
_entity.id
_entity.type
_entity.pdbx_description
1 polymer ?
#
loop_
_entity_poly.entity_id
_entity_poly.type
_entity_poly.pdbx_seq_one_letter_code
_entity_poly.pdbx_strand_id
1 'polypeptide(L)'
;MASLIRLKLFSMLMLYLLGTLNILATETASTFRHYDCTDKPKFSPKSSYQLNLNKLLSKLTSKVNTTNYYNTTVSGTNKQDTVYGLFTCNGYMEKCGECVNTSIQTLKSKCVFNKEAIIWTHECMVRYSNRFFYNTTEKKPSWCVKNSEDYEGELDIFNRMLSSLMEDLLTAATEAQMGSVKFAVKKITFSQDKHIFGFAQCMPYLSKENCRKCLRDAMNFLQTCARGKIGGRVIYPSCIVRYDHYLFFPLLRGGEEISAELNSLQFELSTIQEATNKFSDDNKIGEGGFGAVYKGVFSNGLEIAVKRLKKNSSQGATEFKKEVLLISKLQHRNLVRLIGFCVQRNEKILIYEFVHNKSLDYYLFSPQNHRKLSWSERYEIIRGIARGILYLHEDSHLNIIHCDLKPSNILLDNKMNAKISDFGLARIISIDQMQGNTSIISGTYGYMSPEYAMLGQFSMKSDVFSFGVIILEIISGKRNVDGNGKDLDDLLSHGNPDQRPIIAKIASYFSCDQVGKLPLPQEPAFFMRGKTETKDF
;
A
#
# COMPACT_ATOMS: atom_id res chain seq x y z
N MET A 1 45.40 -6.78 -15.32
CA MET A 1 44.64 -5.86 -14.44
C MET A 1 43.27 -6.40 -14.03
N ALA A 2 42.46 -6.98 -14.94
CA ALA A 2 41.14 -7.54 -14.60
C ALA A 2 41.17 -8.83 -13.72
N SER A 3 42.24 -9.65 -13.76
CA SER A 3 42.36 -10.83 -12.89
C SER A 3 42.85 -10.51 -11.47
N LEU A 4 43.63 -9.45 -11.30
CA LEU A 4 44.12 -8.99 -9.99
C LEU A 4 43.00 -8.37 -9.13
N ILE A 5 42.01 -7.76 -9.79
CA ILE A 5 40.80 -7.22 -9.15
C ILE A 5 39.89 -8.37 -8.70
N ARG A 6 39.77 -9.44 -9.51
CA ARG A 6 39.03 -10.65 -9.15
C ARG A 6 39.61 -11.35 -7.92
N LEU A 7 40.94 -11.44 -7.81
CA LEU A 7 41.61 -12.13 -6.69
C LEU A 7 41.56 -11.32 -5.37
N LYS A 8 41.68 -9.98 -5.44
CA LYS A 8 41.62 -9.11 -4.24
C LYS A 8 40.21 -8.93 -3.68
N LEU A 9 39.18 -8.97 -4.54
CA LEU A 9 37.78 -9.02 -4.09
C LEU A 9 37.45 -10.36 -3.42
N PHE A 10 38.01 -11.46 -3.93
CA PHE A 10 37.81 -12.79 -3.37
C PHE A 10 38.53 -12.96 -2.02
N SER A 11 39.76 -12.45 -1.88
CA SER A 11 40.54 -12.61 -0.64
C SER A 11 40.06 -11.71 0.52
N MET A 12 39.49 -10.53 0.24
CA MET A 12 38.88 -9.70 1.29
C MET A 12 37.54 -10.24 1.77
N LEU A 13 36.86 -11.08 0.97
CA LEU A 13 35.60 -11.73 1.37
C LEU A 13 35.83 -12.87 2.38
N MET A 14 36.95 -13.59 2.30
CA MET A 14 37.21 -14.77 3.13
C MET A 14 37.63 -14.44 4.57
N LEU A 15 38.35 -13.33 4.78
CA LEU A 15 38.77 -12.90 6.13
C LEU A 15 37.61 -12.31 6.97
N TYR A 16 36.44 -12.11 6.35
CA TYR A 16 35.25 -11.52 6.96
C TYR A 16 34.42 -12.49 7.82
N LEU A 17 34.73 -13.80 7.79
CA LEU A 17 33.85 -14.88 8.25
C LEU A 17 33.96 -15.30 9.73
N LEU A 18 34.82 -14.68 10.57
CA LEU A 18 35.25 -15.32 11.85
C LEU A 18 35.06 -14.54 13.18
N GLY A 19 34.12 -13.58 13.34
CA GLY A 19 33.97 -12.84 14.63
C GLY A 19 32.53 -12.62 15.12
N THR A 20 32.23 -12.91 16.40
CA THR A 20 30.89 -13.19 16.99
C THR A 20 30.24 -12.10 17.90
N LEU A 21 28.89 -12.10 17.93
CA LEU A 21 27.86 -11.94 19.01
C LEU A 21 27.77 -10.71 19.97
N ASN A 22 26.60 -10.01 19.99
CA ASN A 22 25.58 -10.03 21.08
C ASN A 22 24.31 -9.15 20.84
N ILE A 23 23.25 -9.50 21.58
CA ILE A 23 21.78 -9.29 21.45
C ILE A 23 21.25 -7.90 21.90
N LEU A 24 20.12 -7.40 21.32
CA LEU A 24 18.89 -6.98 22.06
C LEU A 24 17.68 -6.75 21.14
N ALA A 25 16.52 -7.24 21.58
CA ALA A 25 15.21 -7.13 20.91
C ALA A 25 14.48 -5.82 21.27
N THR A 26 13.72 -5.24 20.35
CA THR A 26 12.71 -4.20 20.64
C THR A 26 11.48 -4.27 19.73
N GLU A 27 10.37 -3.76 20.28
CA GLU A 27 8.95 -3.99 20.00
C GLU A 27 8.38 -3.39 18.70
N THR A 28 7.31 -4.01 18.20
CA THR A 28 6.60 -3.71 16.93
C THR A 28 5.68 -2.47 16.99
N ALA A 29 5.71 -1.64 15.94
CA ALA A 29 4.84 -0.47 15.74
C ALA A 29 3.37 -0.83 15.37
N SER A 30 2.41 -0.19 16.04
CA SER A 30 0.98 -0.51 16.03
C SER A 30 0.19 -0.01 14.81
N THR A 31 -0.74 -0.81 14.29
CA THR A 31 -1.79 -0.38 13.35
C THR A 31 -2.73 0.64 14.01
N PHE A 32 -2.99 1.80 13.38
CA PHE A 32 -3.91 2.83 13.88
C PHE A 32 -5.31 2.24 14.13
N ARG A 33 -5.60 2.01 15.40
CA ARG A 33 -6.84 1.41 15.89
C ARG A 33 -7.05 1.91 17.30
N HIS A 34 -7.97 2.87 17.46
CA HIS A 34 -8.35 3.37 18.77
C HIS A 34 -9.69 2.75 19.14
N TYR A 35 -9.77 2.14 20.31
CA TYR A 35 -11.02 1.67 20.88
C TYR A 35 -11.13 2.17 22.31
N ASP A 36 -12.36 2.32 22.77
CA ASP A 36 -12.68 2.67 24.14
C ASP A 36 -13.82 1.77 24.61
N CYS A 37 -13.60 1.09 25.73
CA CYS A 37 -14.59 0.28 26.40
C CYS A 37 -14.96 1.01 27.69
N THR A 38 -16.18 1.56 27.80
CA THR A 38 -16.56 2.29 29.00
C THR A 38 -16.61 1.34 30.20
N ASP A 39 -15.81 1.62 31.23
CA ASP A 39 -15.62 0.70 32.37
C ASP A 39 -16.91 0.30 33.09
N LYS A 40 -17.85 1.23 33.20
CA LYS A 40 -19.18 1.00 33.77
C LYS A 40 -20.25 1.72 32.94
N PRO A 41 -21.46 1.14 32.78
CA PRO A 41 -21.91 -0.12 33.37
C PRO A 41 -21.42 -1.36 32.60
N LYS A 42 -21.25 -2.49 33.32
CA LYS A 42 -20.97 -3.81 32.73
C LYS A 42 -22.23 -4.67 32.68
N PHE A 43 -22.26 -5.66 31.79
CA PHE A 43 -23.31 -6.68 31.73
C PHE A 43 -22.75 -8.04 32.18
N SER A 44 -23.62 -8.88 32.75
CA SER A 44 -23.24 -10.24 33.16
C SER A 44 -23.23 -11.21 31.98
N PRO A 45 -22.38 -12.25 32.00
CA PRO A 45 -22.44 -13.33 31.02
C PRO A 45 -23.85 -13.95 30.93
N LYS A 46 -24.28 -14.30 29.73
CA LYS A 46 -25.60 -14.86 29.40
C LYS A 46 -26.79 -13.97 29.78
N SER A 47 -26.58 -12.69 30.05
CA SER A 47 -27.66 -11.73 30.32
C SER A 47 -28.49 -11.41 29.07
N SER A 48 -29.72 -10.92 29.27
CA SER A 48 -30.58 -10.36 28.22
C SER A 48 -29.86 -9.29 27.40
N TYR A 49 -29.08 -8.42 28.06
CA TYR A 49 -28.25 -7.43 27.39
C TYR A 49 -27.24 -8.07 26.43
N GLN A 50 -26.53 -9.14 26.82
CA GLN A 50 -25.57 -9.81 25.94
C GLN A 50 -26.24 -10.42 24.71
N LEU A 51 -27.41 -11.06 24.89
CA LEU A 51 -28.21 -11.59 23.79
C LEU A 51 -28.65 -10.48 22.82
N ASN A 52 -29.11 -9.35 23.36
CA ASN A 52 -29.52 -8.20 22.57
C ASN A 52 -28.34 -7.54 21.85
N LEU A 53 -27.17 -7.47 22.48
CA LEU A 53 -25.94 -6.98 21.85
C LEU A 53 -25.53 -7.88 20.69
N ASN A 54 -25.55 -9.21 20.86
CA ASN A 54 -25.25 -10.14 19.76
C ASN A 54 -26.22 -9.97 18.58
N LYS A 55 -27.51 -9.81 18.87
CA LYS A 55 -28.54 -9.52 17.85
C LYS A 55 -28.30 -8.18 17.14
N LEU A 56 -27.92 -7.14 17.89
CA LEU A 56 -27.58 -5.83 17.36
C LEU A 56 -26.38 -5.92 16.40
N LEU A 57 -25.29 -6.55 16.83
CA LEU A 57 -24.07 -6.69 16.03
C LEU A 57 -24.34 -7.49 14.74
N SER A 58 -25.17 -8.53 14.81
CA SER A 58 -25.62 -9.27 13.62
C SER A 58 -26.43 -8.39 12.65
N LYS A 59 -27.32 -7.54 13.16
CA LYS A 59 -28.06 -6.57 12.32
C LYS A 59 -27.12 -5.57 11.66
N LEU A 60 -26.11 -5.06 12.36
CA LEU A 60 -25.10 -4.17 11.79
C LEU A 60 -24.34 -4.86 10.65
N THR A 61 -23.81 -6.05 10.88
CA THR A 61 -23.11 -6.86 9.87
C THR A 61 -23.99 -7.13 8.63
N SER A 62 -25.31 -7.33 8.79
CA SER A 62 -26.20 -7.57 7.64
C SER A 62 -26.32 -6.38 6.68
N LYS A 63 -26.00 -5.16 7.12
CA LYS A 63 -26.17 -3.94 6.33
C LYS A 63 -24.90 -3.41 5.70
N VAL A 64 -23.74 -3.99 6.02
CA VAL A 64 -22.42 -3.46 5.62
C VAL A 64 -22.19 -3.40 4.11
N ASN A 65 -22.86 -4.24 3.33
CA ASN A 65 -22.74 -4.27 1.86
C ASN A 65 -23.73 -3.36 1.15
N THR A 66 -24.69 -2.79 1.90
CA THR A 66 -25.85 -2.05 1.36
C THR A 66 -25.83 -0.57 1.69
N THR A 67 -25.11 -0.14 2.71
CA THR A 67 -25.06 1.25 3.14
C THR A 67 -23.74 1.59 3.83
N ASN A 68 -23.35 2.86 3.78
CA ASN A 68 -22.18 3.42 4.46
C ASN A 68 -22.48 3.94 5.87
N TYR A 69 -23.74 3.95 6.25
CA TYR A 69 -24.19 4.30 7.58
C TYR A 69 -25.42 3.47 7.93
N TYR A 70 -25.42 2.87 9.12
CA TYR A 70 -26.59 2.18 9.63
C TYR A 70 -26.61 2.25 11.14
N ASN A 71 -27.75 2.67 11.69
CA ASN A 71 -28.04 2.57 13.10
C ASN A 71 -29.22 1.62 13.32
N THR A 72 -29.25 0.95 14.47
CA THR A 72 -30.37 0.09 14.83
C THR A 72 -30.45 -0.06 16.34
N THR A 73 -31.63 -0.42 16.82
CA THR A 73 -31.88 -0.65 18.24
C THR A 73 -32.43 -2.05 18.41
N VAL A 74 -32.00 -2.71 19.49
CA VAL A 74 -32.62 -3.93 19.98
C VAL A 74 -33.21 -3.61 21.34
N SER A 75 -34.54 -3.48 21.38
CA SER A 75 -35.28 -3.22 22.62
C SER A 75 -35.24 -4.43 23.53
N GLY A 76 -34.89 -4.23 24.80
CA GLY A 76 -35.09 -5.22 25.85
C GLY A 76 -36.50 -5.13 26.43
N THR A 77 -36.88 -6.12 27.25
CA THR A 77 -38.10 -6.06 28.08
C THR A 77 -38.06 -4.88 29.05
N ASN A 78 -36.86 -4.48 29.45
CA ASN A 78 -36.59 -3.39 30.38
C ASN A 78 -35.57 -2.44 29.73
N LYS A 79 -35.60 -1.14 30.07
CA LYS A 79 -34.67 -0.14 29.50
C LYS A 79 -33.19 -0.50 29.67
N GLN A 80 -32.84 -1.25 30.72
CA GLN A 80 -31.45 -1.64 31.03
C GLN A 80 -30.88 -2.71 30.08
N ASP A 81 -31.75 -3.40 29.34
CA ASP A 81 -31.40 -4.45 28.36
C ASP A 81 -31.48 -3.95 26.92
N THR A 82 -31.94 -2.71 26.70
CA THR A 82 -31.96 -2.10 25.38
C THR A 82 -30.54 -1.74 24.94
N VAL A 83 -30.22 -2.06 23.69
CA VAL A 83 -28.92 -1.79 23.07
C VAL A 83 -29.11 -0.92 21.84
N TYR A 84 -28.36 0.17 21.77
CA TYR A 84 -28.27 1.07 20.64
C TYR A 84 -26.92 0.85 19.96
N GLY A 85 -26.88 0.79 18.64
CA GLY A 85 -25.62 0.68 17.93
C GLY A 85 -25.66 1.27 16.53
N LEU A 86 -24.48 1.53 15.99
CA LEU A 86 -24.30 1.96 14.62
C LEU A 86 -22.94 1.58 14.07
N PHE A 87 -22.83 1.63 12.75
CA PHE A 87 -21.55 1.80 12.09
C PHE A 87 -21.63 2.99 11.12
N THR A 88 -20.46 3.58 10.83
CA THR A 88 -20.29 4.55 9.76
C THR A 88 -18.98 4.26 9.05
N CYS A 89 -19.00 4.27 7.72
CA CYS A 89 -17.79 4.32 6.91
C CYS A 89 -17.27 5.75 6.88
N ASN A 90 -15.97 5.91 6.61
CA ASN A 90 -15.44 7.21 6.20
C ASN A 90 -16.05 7.59 4.85
N GLY A 91 -16.49 8.83 4.68
CA GLY A 91 -17.36 9.20 3.56
C GLY A 91 -16.74 9.09 2.19
N TYR A 92 -15.40 9.10 2.10
CA TYR A 92 -14.66 8.84 0.88
C TYR A 92 -14.54 7.35 0.50
N MET A 93 -15.11 6.44 1.30
CA MET A 93 -15.20 5.00 1.00
C MET A 93 -16.58 4.66 0.44
N GLU A 94 -16.61 3.87 -0.63
CA GLU A 94 -17.87 3.42 -1.25
C GLU A 94 -18.55 2.33 -0.41
N LYS A 95 -17.78 1.44 0.23
CA LYS A 95 -18.19 0.41 1.21
C LYS A 95 -17.05 0.13 2.19
N CYS A 96 -17.36 -0.26 3.43
CA CYS A 96 -16.36 -0.57 4.47
C CYS A 96 -16.65 -1.88 5.24
N GLY A 97 -17.32 -2.85 4.60
CA GLY A 97 -17.88 -3.99 5.35
C GLY A 97 -16.87 -4.92 6.01
N GLU A 98 -15.69 -5.11 5.41
CA GLU A 98 -14.59 -5.83 6.08
C GLU A 98 -14.15 -5.11 7.35
N CYS A 99 -13.98 -3.79 7.29
CA CYS A 99 -13.64 -2.98 8.46
C CYS A 99 -14.67 -3.11 9.58
N VAL A 100 -15.96 -3.04 9.25
CA VAL A 100 -17.04 -3.15 10.23
C VAL A 100 -17.02 -4.53 10.88
N ASN A 101 -16.87 -5.60 10.09
CA ASN A 101 -16.80 -6.97 10.61
C ASN A 101 -15.60 -7.16 11.54
N THR A 102 -14.40 -6.75 11.12
CA THR A 102 -13.19 -6.83 11.93
C THR A 102 -13.27 -5.98 13.20
N SER A 103 -13.88 -4.80 13.11
CA SER A 103 -14.12 -3.91 14.25
C SER A 103 -15.09 -4.53 15.26
N ILE A 104 -16.16 -5.16 14.79
CA ILE A 104 -17.11 -5.89 15.64
C ILE A 104 -16.42 -7.05 16.36
N GLN A 105 -15.61 -7.84 15.67
CA GLN A 105 -14.85 -8.93 16.31
C GLN A 105 -13.84 -8.40 17.33
N THR A 106 -13.16 -7.29 17.01
CA THR A 106 -12.24 -6.63 17.94
C THR A 106 -12.97 -6.18 19.20
N LEU A 107 -14.10 -5.48 19.06
CA LEU A 107 -14.90 -5.04 20.22
C LEU A 107 -15.39 -6.21 21.06
N LYS A 108 -15.82 -7.33 20.45
CA LYS A 108 -16.20 -8.55 21.19
C LYS A 108 -15.03 -9.11 22.01
N SER A 109 -13.82 -9.10 21.44
CA SER A 109 -12.63 -9.64 22.11
C SER A 109 -12.06 -8.73 23.19
N LYS A 110 -12.14 -7.40 23.01
CA LYS A 110 -11.51 -6.41 23.90
C LYS A 110 -12.49 -5.83 24.93
N CYS A 111 -13.77 -5.68 24.59
CA CYS A 111 -14.80 -5.08 25.44
C CYS A 111 -15.82 -6.14 25.92
N VAL A 112 -15.32 -7.26 26.47
CA VAL A 112 -16.08 -8.51 26.71
C VAL A 112 -17.37 -8.33 27.52
N PHE A 113 -17.41 -7.36 28.45
CA PHE A 113 -18.55 -7.15 29.37
C PHE A 113 -19.04 -5.69 29.43
N ASN A 114 -18.51 -4.80 28.59
CA ASN A 114 -18.83 -3.38 28.66
C ASN A 114 -20.15 -3.11 27.94
N LYS A 115 -21.08 -2.37 28.57
CA LYS A 115 -22.34 -1.96 27.93
C LYS A 115 -22.18 -0.79 26.96
N GLU A 116 -21.01 -0.16 26.91
CA GLU A 116 -20.69 0.86 25.92
C GLU A 116 -19.28 0.64 25.41
N ALA A 117 -19.15 0.67 24.08
CA ALA A 117 -17.86 0.64 23.43
C ALA A 117 -17.90 1.31 22.06
N ILE A 118 -16.75 1.81 21.64
CA ILE A 118 -16.54 2.44 20.35
C ILE A 118 -15.15 2.10 19.82
N ILE A 119 -15.03 1.93 18.51
CA ILE A 119 -13.77 1.72 17.82
C ILE A 119 -13.70 2.58 16.57
N TRP A 120 -12.54 3.19 16.34
CA TRP A 120 -12.20 3.95 15.14
C TRP A 120 -11.02 3.31 14.42
N THR A 121 -11.12 3.25 13.10
CA THR A 121 -10.08 2.78 12.18
C THR A 121 -9.87 3.81 11.07
N HIS A 122 -9.07 3.49 10.06
CA HIS A 122 -8.91 4.34 8.88
C HIS A 122 -10.12 4.29 7.93
N GLU A 123 -10.97 3.28 8.05
CA GLU A 123 -12.04 2.99 7.08
C GLU A 123 -13.43 3.14 7.68
N CYS A 124 -13.60 2.86 8.97
CA CYS A 124 -14.90 2.86 9.63
C CYS A 124 -14.85 3.15 11.14
N MET A 125 -16.02 3.45 11.70
CA MET A 125 -16.29 3.48 13.13
C MET A 125 -17.48 2.57 13.46
N VAL A 126 -17.38 1.84 14.57
CA VAL A 126 -18.46 1.02 15.13
C VAL A 126 -18.66 1.40 16.58
N ARG A 127 -19.92 1.59 16.99
CA ARG A 127 -20.30 1.95 18.35
C ARG A 127 -21.53 1.18 18.81
N TYR A 128 -21.53 0.75 20.06
CA TYR A 128 -22.74 0.35 20.77
C TYR A 128 -22.80 0.96 22.17
N SER A 129 -24.01 1.12 22.71
CA SER A 129 -24.24 1.66 24.05
C SER A 129 -25.59 1.20 24.62
N ASN A 130 -25.71 1.19 25.94
CA ASN A 130 -26.98 1.03 26.67
C ASN A 130 -27.74 2.35 26.87
N ARG A 131 -27.18 3.49 26.47
CA ARG A 131 -27.86 4.79 26.45
C ARG A 131 -28.13 5.23 25.02
N PHE A 132 -29.18 6.02 24.84
CA PHE A 132 -29.51 6.60 23.54
C PHE A 132 -28.49 7.69 23.19
N PHE A 133 -27.99 7.70 21.95
CA PHE A 133 -26.98 8.68 21.49
C PHE A 133 -27.21 9.19 20.05
N TYR A 134 -28.35 8.90 19.41
CA TYR A 134 -28.60 9.31 18.01
C TYR A 134 -28.99 10.79 17.82
N ASN A 135 -28.82 11.62 18.84
CA ASN A 135 -28.98 13.08 18.75
C ASN A 135 -28.00 13.83 19.65
N THR A 136 -27.04 13.13 20.28
CA THR A 136 -26.09 13.71 21.22
C THR A 136 -24.80 14.08 20.50
N THR A 137 -24.29 15.28 20.79
CA THR A 137 -22.97 15.73 20.35
C THR A 137 -21.95 15.37 21.43
N GLU A 138 -21.12 14.37 21.14
CA GLU A 138 -20.13 13.81 22.06
C GLU A 138 -18.72 14.00 21.54
N LYS A 139 -17.86 14.54 22.43
CA LYS A 139 -16.44 14.79 22.18
C LYS A 139 -15.53 13.80 22.89
N LYS A 140 -16.07 12.97 23.79
CA LYS A 140 -15.29 12.04 24.62
C LYS A 140 -15.73 10.58 24.37
N PRO A 141 -14.78 9.63 24.31
CA PRO A 141 -13.33 9.83 24.40
C PRO A 141 -12.79 10.60 23.18
N SER A 142 -11.69 11.33 23.37
CA SER A 142 -11.08 12.19 22.35
C SER A 142 -9.67 11.75 22.05
N TRP A 143 -9.31 11.65 20.79
CA TRP A 143 -7.93 11.40 20.36
C TRP A 143 -7.44 12.55 19.51
N CYS A 144 -6.24 13.04 19.81
CA CYS A 144 -5.45 13.82 18.87
C CYS A 144 -4.23 13.01 18.47
N VAL A 145 -4.09 12.77 17.17
CA VAL A 145 -2.94 12.10 16.58
C VAL A 145 -2.25 13.10 15.68
N LYS A 146 -1.04 13.49 16.05
CA LYS A 146 -0.19 14.40 15.28
C LYS A 146 0.83 13.61 14.48
N ASN A 147 1.19 14.12 13.32
CA ASN A 147 2.37 13.63 12.60
C ASN A 147 3.61 13.83 13.52
N SER A 148 4.57 12.93 13.44
CA SER A 148 5.85 13.08 14.16
C SER A 148 6.59 14.33 13.70
N GLU A 149 6.46 14.68 12.43
CA GLU A 149 7.22 15.72 11.76
C GLU A 149 6.57 17.11 11.83
N ASP A 150 7.43 18.12 11.88
CA ASP A 150 7.07 19.52 11.86
C ASP A 150 7.06 20.06 10.43
N TYR A 151 6.25 21.09 10.19
CA TYR A 151 6.18 21.75 8.89
C TYR A 151 7.43 22.60 8.65
N GLU A 152 8.17 22.23 7.61
CA GLU A 152 9.34 22.97 7.14
C GLU A 152 8.92 24.05 6.13
N GLY A 153 8.84 25.30 6.61
CA GLY A 153 8.51 26.48 5.81
C GLY A 153 7.98 27.63 6.66
N GLU A 154 7.33 28.62 6.02
CA GLU A 154 6.72 29.75 6.72
C GLU A 154 5.47 29.31 7.51
N LEU A 155 5.66 29.06 8.82
CA LEU A 155 4.63 28.54 9.73
C LEU A 155 3.37 29.42 9.79
N ASP A 156 3.50 30.74 9.72
CA ASP A 156 2.36 31.65 9.75
C ASP A 156 1.50 31.53 8.49
N ILE A 157 2.13 31.41 7.32
CA ILE A 157 1.44 31.14 6.05
C ILE A 157 0.76 29.77 6.12
N PHE A 158 1.47 28.75 6.61
CA PHE A 158 0.94 27.40 6.79
C PHE A 158 -0.31 27.38 7.66
N ASN A 159 -0.24 27.95 8.86
CA ASN A 159 -1.35 27.96 9.80
C ASN A 159 -2.56 28.74 9.25
N ARG A 160 -2.32 29.85 8.54
CA ARG A 160 -3.40 30.63 7.90
C ARG A 160 -4.09 29.84 6.78
N MET A 161 -3.32 29.22 5.88
CA MET A 161 -3.88 28.42 4.79
C MET A 161 -4.56 27.14 5.30
N LEU A 162 -4.00 26.49 6.31
CA LEU A 162 -4.61 25.34 6.98
C LEU A 162 -5.94 25.73 7.62
N SER A 163 -6.02 26.89 8.28
CA SER A 163 -7.27 27.41 8.85
C SER A 163 -8.31 27.69 7.77
N SER A 164 -7.90 28.24 6.63
CA SER A 164 -8.78 28.43 5.46
C SER A 164 -9.31 27.09 4.93
N LEU A 165 -8.43 26.10 4.74
CA LEU A 165 -8.83 24.74 4.34
C LEU A 165 -9.84 24.14 5.32
N MET A 166 -9.63 24.31 6.63
CA MET A 166 -10.54 23.79 7.65
C MET A 166 -11.92 24.45 7.59
N GLU A 167 -12.01 25.76 7.37
CA GLU A 167 -13.30 26.45 7.20
C GLU A 167 -14.04 26.04 5.92
N ASP A 168 -13.30 25.78 4.83
CA ASP A 168 -13.89 25.24 3.60
C ASP A 168 -14.48 23.85 3.82
N LEU A 169 -13.73 22.97 4.49
CA LEU A 169 -14.18 21.62 4.85
C LEU A 169 -15.37 21.65 5.80
N LEU A 170 -15.38 22.57 6.77
CA LEU A 170 -16.47 22.78 7.70
C LEU A 170 -17.75 23.13 6.93
N THR A 171 -17.67 24.10 6.03
CA THR A 171 -18.82 24.57 5.24
C THR A 171 -19.37 23.42 4.40
N ALA A 172 -18.52 22.78 3.58
CA ALA A 172 -18.92 21.70 2.70
C ALA A 172 -19.50 20.47 3.45
N ALA A 173 -18.90 20.06 4.58
CA ALA A 173 -19.39 18.91 5.34
C ALA A 173 -20.74 19.19 6.03
N THR A 174 -21.06 20.45 6.34
CA THR A 174 -22.31 20.83 7.02
C THR A 174 -23.49 21.06 6.07
N GLU A 175 -23.25 21.18 4.77
CA GLU A 175 -24.29 21.38 3.75
C GLU A 175 -24.97 20.08 3.30
N ALA A 176 -24.39 18.92 3.63
CA ALA A 176 -24.96 17.62 3.31
C ALA A 176 -26.35 17.40 3.94
N GLN A 177 -27.26 16.81 3.15
CA GLN A 177 -28.64 16.53 3.55
C GLN A 177 -28.73 15.64 4.81
N MET A 178 -29.78 15.83 5.61
CA MET A 178 -30.01 15.03 6.83
C MET A 178 -30.16 13.54 6.49
N GLY A 179 -29.46 12.67 7.22
CA GLY A 179 -29.46 11.23 6.97
C GLY A 179 -28.46 10.74 5.91
N SER A 180 -27.82 11.64 5.15
CA SER A 180 -26.70 11.30 4.27
C SER A 180 -25.36 11.31 5.01
N VAL A 181 -24.33 10.67 4.44
CA VAL A 181 -22.97 10.75 5.00
C VAL A 181 -22.47 12.19 4.85
N LYS A 182 -22.22 12.85 5.99
CA LYS A 182 -21.84 14.27 6.07
C LYS A 182 -20.33 14.41 6.14
N PHE A 183 -19.70 14.62 4.98
CA PHE A 183 -18.25 14.73 4.90
C PHE A 183 -17.81 15.66 3.78
N ALA A 184 -16.57 16.13 3.87
CA ALA A 184 -15.87 16.86 2.83
C ALA A 184 -14.41 16.43 2.78
N VAL A 185 -13.82 16.54 1.60
CA VAL A 185 -12.39 16.39 1.35
C VAL A 185 -11.92 17.54 0.48
N LYS A 186 -10.69 18.02 0.68
CA LYS A 186 -10.14 19.13 -0.12
C LYS A 186 -8.61 19.06 -0.16
N LYS A 187 -8.03 19.50 -1.27
CA LYS A 187 -6.58 19.69 -1.45
C LYS A 187 -6.29 21.19 -1.48
N ILE A 188 -5.21 21.61 -0.84
CA ILE A 188 -4.58 22.91 -1.08
C ILE A 188 -3.12 22.71 -1.49
N THR A 189 -2.63 23.65 -2.28
CA THR A 189 -1.25 23.67 -2.78
C THR A 189 -0.53 24.86 -2.17
N PHE A 190 0.61 24.61 -1.53
CA PHE A 190 1.47 25.61 -0.90
C PHE A 190 2.60 26.07 -1.83
N SER A 191 3.15 25.15 -2.61
CA SER A 191 4.15 25.37 -3.66
C SER A 191 4.01 24.29 -4.74
N GLN A 192 4.83 24.34 -5.80
CA GLN A 192 4.76 23.37 -6.91
C GLN A 192 4.72 21.91 -6.43
N ASP A 193 5.42 21.58 -5.33
CA ASP A 193 5.49 20.20 -4.80
C ASP A 193 4.93 20.00 -3.37
N LYS A 194 4.48 21.07 -2.69
CA LYS A 194 3.92 20.96 -1.33
C LYS A 194 2.40 21.04 -1.35
N HIS A 195 1.76 19.98 -0.87
CA HIS A 195 0.31 19.86 -0.79
C HIS A 195 -0.14 19.50 0.61
N ILE A 196 -1.35 19.93 0.98
CA ILE A 196 -2.04 19.41 2.16
C ILE A 196 -3.42 18.93 1.72
N PHE A 197 -3.74 17.72 2.15
CA PHE A 197 -5.02 17.08 1.96
C PHE A 197 -5.79 17.14 3.27
N GLY A 198 -7.03 17.60 3.23
CA GLY A 198 -7.90 17.73 4.38
C GLY A 198 -9.18 16.91 4.24
N PHE A 199 -9.70 16.47 5.38
CA PHE A 199 -10.92 15.69 5.52
C PHE A 199 -11.68 16.11 6.78
N ALA A 200 -12.98 16.27 6.64
CA ALA A 200 -13.90 16.50 7.74
C ALA A 200 -15.13 15.60 7.59
N GLN A 201 -15.57 14.99 8.69
CA GLN A 201 -16.80 14.22 8.72
C GLN A 201 -17.50 14.35 10.07
N CYS A 202 -18.82 14.43 10.06
CA CYS A 202 -19.66 14.38 11.26
C CYS A 202 -20.72 13.28 11.13
N MET A 203 -21.33 12.90 12.24
CA MET A 203 -22.31 11.81 12.24
C MET A 203 -23.60 12.21 11.48
N PRO A 204 -24.17 11.31 10.65
CA PRO A 204 -25.37 11.60 9.85
C PRO A 204 -26.61 12.02 10.65
N TYR A 205 -26.70 11.58 11.90
CA TYR A 205 -27.81 11.86 12.81
C TYR A 205 -27.76 13.26 13.44
N LEU A 206 -26.65 14.01 13.30
CA LEU A 206 -26.52 15.35 13.86
C LEU A 206 -27.25 16.38 12.98
N SER A 207 -27.83 17.41 13.61
CA SER A 207 -28.31 18.60 12.89
C SER A 207 -27.15 19.35 12.23
N LYS A 208 -27.45 20.23 11.26
CA LYS A 208 -26.44 21.09 10.63
C LYS A 208 -25.63 21.88 11.67
N GLU A 209 -26.32 22.44 12.67
CA GLU A 209 -25.70 23.22 13.73
C GLU A 209 -24.82 22.37 14.65
N ASN A 210 -25.30 21.20 15.07
CA ASN A 210 -24.51 20.30 15.92
C ASN A 210 -23.30 19.71 15.19
N CYS A 211 -23.44 19.42 13.90
CA CYS A 211 -22.33 19.01 13.04
C CYS A 211 -21.26 20.12 12.95
N ARG A 212 -21.70 21.36 12.67
CA ARG A 212 -20.82 22.53 12.57
C ARG A 212 -20.08 22.76 13.88
N LYS A 213 -20.79 22.73 15.01
CA LYS A 213 -20.21 22.87 16.35
C LYS A 213 -19.15 21.80 16.61
N CYS A 214 -19.45 20.52 16.37
CA CYS A 214 -18.50 19.43 16.60
C CYS A 214 -17.22 19.61 15.77
N LEU A 215 -17.36 19.86 14.46
CA LEU A 215 -16.23 20.02 13.55
C LEU A 215 -15.36 21.22 13.91
N ARG A 216 -15.98 22.37 14.23
CA ARG A 216 -15.26 23.56 14.69
C ARG A 216 -14.50 23.31 15.99
N ASP A 217 -15.12 22.64 16.95
CA ASP A 217 -14.46 22.25 18.20
C ASP A 217 -13.28 21.29 17.97
N ALA A 218 -13.40 20.39 16.99
CA ALA A 218 -12.31 19.49 16.61
C ALA A 218 -11.17 20.22 15.89
N MET A 219 -11.47 21.18 15.02
CA MET A 219 -10.49 22.03 14.32
C MET A 219 -9.74 22.95 15.29
N ASN A 220 -10.42 23.53 16.27
CA ASN A 220 -9.78 24.32 17.33
C ASN A 220 -8.84 23.46 18.19
N PHE A 221 -9.25 22.22 18.49
CA PHE A 221 -8.36 21.30 19.19
C PHE A 221 -7.15 20.91 18.34
N LEU A 222 -7.35 20.75 17.02
CA LEU A 222 -6.28 20.46 16.08
C LEU A 222 -5.21 21.56 16.04
N GLN A 223 -5.63 22.84 16.06
CA GLN A 223 -4.72 23.99 16.10
C GLN A 223 -3.85 24.05 17.35
N THR A 224 -4.26 23.42 18.46
CA THR A 224 -3.47 23.36 19.69
C THR A 224 -2.66 22.07 19.79
N CYS A 225 -3.24 20.92 19.43
CA CYS A 225 -2.60 19.62 19.59
C CYS A 225 -1.62 19.24 18.47
N ALA A 226 -1.81 19.77 17.26
CA ALA A 226 -0.97 19.54 16.08
C ALA A 226 -0.35 20.85 15.54
N ARG A 227 -0.20 21.87 16.40
CA ARG A 227 0.38 23.17 16.01
C ARG A 227 1.77 22.96 15.38
N GLY A 228 1.95 23.49 14.17
CA GLY A 228 3.21 23.39 13.44
C GLY A 228 3.52 22.02 12.83
N LYS A 229 2.62 21.04 12.93
CA LYS A 229 2.81 19.70 12.35
C LYS A 229 2.33 19.62 10.90
N ILE A 230 3.01 18.82 10.07
CA ILE A 230 2.62 18.59 8.65
C ILE A 230 1.36 17.73 8.51
N GLY A 231 0.92 17.10 9.59
CA GLY A 231 -0.31 16.31 9.62
C GLY A 231 -0.88 16.25 11.03
N GLY A 232 -2.20 16.11 11.10
CA GLY A 232 -2.90 16.04 12.36
C GLY A 232 -4.31 15.50 12.19
N ARG A 233 -4.80 14.82 13.22
CA ARG A 233 -6.14 14.24 13.27
C ARG A 233 -6.74 14.42 14.65
N VAL A 234 -7.97 14.90 14.70
CA VAL A 234 -8.80 14.86 15.92
C VAL A 234 -9.99 13.94 15.68
N ILE A 235 -10.22 13.05 16.63
CA ILE A 235 -11.26 12.03 16.57
C ILE A 235 -12.16 12.17 17.79
N TYR A 236 -13.43 12.44 17.54
CA TYR A 236 -14.52 12.40 18.50
C TYR A 236 -15.54 11.33 18.09
N PRO A 237 -16.43 10.88 19.00
CA PRO A 237 -17.55 10.03 18.63
C PRO A 237 -18.49 10.67 17.61
N SER A 238 -18.62 12.00 17.66
CA SER A 238 -19.56 12.75 16.81
C SER A 238 -18.96 13.32 15.53
N CYS A 239 -17.63 13.45 15.44
CA CYS A 239 -16.96 13.97 14.25
C CYS A 239 -15.47 13.65 14.22
N ILE A 240 -14.88 13.77 13.05
CA ILE A 240 -13.45 13.58 12.79
C ILE A 240 -12.97 14.68 11.86
N VAL A 241 -11.77 15.20 12.13
CA VAL A 241 -11.05 16.10 11.23
C VAL A 241 -9.64 15.60 11.06
N ARG A 242 -9.11 15.71 9.85
CA ARG A 242 -7.76 15.29 9.50
C ARG A 242 -7.18 16.20 8.44
N TYR A 243 -5.91 16.54 8.59
CA TYR A 243 -5.08 16.94 7.46
C TYR A 243 -3.77 16.14 7.46
N ASP A 244 -3.17 16.04 6.29
CA ASP A 244 -1.86 15.42 6.09
C ASP A 244 -1.25 15.92 4.78
N HIS A 245 0.06 15.81 4.65
CA HIS A 245 0.77 16.18 3.42
C HIS A 245 0.61 15.13 2.31
N TYR A 246 0.29 13.88 2.67
CA TYR A 246 0.03 12.81 1.71
C TYR A 246 -1.47 12.60 1.46
N LEU A 247 -1.81 12.09 0.28
CA LEU A 247 -3.18 11.78 -0.06
C LEU A 247 -3.66 10.51 0.68
N PHE A 248 -4.66 10.65 1.55
CA PHE A 248 -5.20 9.55 2.36
C PHE A 248 -6.67 9.21 2.07
N PHE A 249 -7.26 9.81 1.04
CA PHE A 249 -8.60 9.47 0.56
C PHE A 249 -8.57 9.29 -0.97
N PRO A 250 -9.41 8.41 -1.54
CA PRO A 250 -9.63 8.39 -2.98
C PRO A 250 -10.19 9.76 -3.41
N LEU A 251 -9.50 10.47 -4.29
CA LEU A 251 -10.00 11.71 -4.92
C LEU A 251 -11.14 11.35 -5.90
N LEU A 252 -12.29 10.95 -5.36
CA LEU A 252 -13.48 10.59 -6.13
C LEU A 252 -14.64 11.59 -5.93
N ARG A 253 -14.40 12.72 -5.25
CA ARG A 253 -15.36 13.85 -5.17
C ARG A 253 -14.67 15.21 -5.36
N GLY A 254 -13.86 15.28 -6.41
CA GLY A 254 -13.26 16.49 -6.98
C GLY A 254 -12.93 16.19 -8.43
N GLY A 255 -13.98 15.91 -9.20
CA GLY A 255 -13.91 15.26 -10.50
C GLY A 255 -13.85 16.21 -11.68
N GLU A 256 -12.93 17.16 -11.70
CA GLU A 256 -12.63 17.88 -12.96
C GLU A 256 -11.18 17.69 -13.43
N GLU A 257 -10.16 17.74 -12.55
CA GLU A 257 -8.78 17.60 -13.02
C GLU A 257 -8.28 16.13 -13.12
N ILE A 258 -8.49 15.29 -12.09
CA ILE A 258 -8.00 13.90 -12.12
C ILE A 258 -8.95 12.98 -12.90
N SER A 259 -10.25 13.29 -12.93
CA SER A 259 -11.21 12.54 -13.75
C SER A 259 -10.94 12.77 -15.23
N ALA A 260 -10.61 13.98 -15.69
CA ALA A 260 -10.29 14.22 -17.09
C ALA A 260 -9.05 13.42 -17.55
N GLU A 261 -7.98 13.40 -16.75
CA GLU A 261 -6.78 12.62 -17.07
C GLU A 261 -7.04 11.11 -17.04
N LEU A 262 -7.70 10.56 -16.00
CA LEU A 262 -8.01 9.12 -15.97
C LEU A 262 -9.07 8.73 -17.03
N ASN A 263 -10.05 9.59 -17.30
CA ASN A 263 -11.05 9.36 -18.35
C ASN A 263 -10.40 9.36 -19.73
N SER A 264 -9.36 10.18 -19.96
CA SER A 264 -8.61 10.16 -21.22
C SER A 264 -7.80 8.87 -21.42
N LEU A 265 -7.49 8.15 -20.34
CA LEU A 265 -6.82 6.85 -20.37
C LEU A 265 -7.81 5.67 -20.46
N GLN A 266 -9.12 5.92 -20.44
CA GLN A 266 -10.14 4.88 -20.49
C GLN A 266 -10.46 4.48 -21.93
N PHE A 267 -10.35 3.18 -22.22
CA PHE A 267 -10.70 2.60 -23.52
C PHE A 267 -12.03 1.85 -23.45
N GLU A 268 -12.80 1.94 -24.53
CA GLU A 268 -13.99 1.11 -24.76
C GLU A 268 -13.59 -0.36 -24.97
N LEU A 269 -14.40 -1.29 -24.45
CA LEU A 269 -14.12 -2.73 -24.58
C LEU A 269 -14.11 -3.17 -26.05
N SER A 270 -14.94 -2.57 -26.90
CA SER A 270 -15.00 -2.86 -28.34
C SER A 270 -13.66 -2.60 -29.03
N THR A 271 -13.01 -1.47 -28.73
CA THR A 271 -11.70 -1.11 -29.28
C THR A 271 -10.63 -2.14 -28.90
N ILE A 272 -10.66 -2.62 -27.65
CA ILE A 272 -9.72 -3.63 -27.17
C ILE A 272 -10.02 -5.00 -27.79
N GLN A 273 -11.29 -5.36 -27.94
CA GLN A 273 -11.70 -6.59 -28.63
C GLN A 273 -11.25 -6.58 -30.09
N GLU A 274 -11.39 -5.47 -30.79
CA GLU A 274 -10.88 -5.34 -32.16
C GLU A 274 -9.36 -5.51 -32.19
N ALA A 275 -8.64 -4.77 -31.34
CA ALA A 275 -7.17 -4.81 -31.29
C ALA A 275 -6.59 -6.19 -30.95
N THR A 276 -7.31 -7.00 -30.19
CA THR A 276 -6.86 -8.33 -29.71
C THR A 276 -7.47 -9.50 -30.49
N ASN A 277 -8.23 -9.23 -31.55
CA ASN A 277 -9.06 -10.23 -32.25
C ASN A 277 -9.93 -11.03 -31.26
N LYS A 278 -10.75 -10.31 -30.48
CA LYS A 278 -11.66 -10.81 -29.44
C LYS A 278 -10.96 -11.64 -28.36
N PHE A 279 -9.73 -11.26 -27.99
CA PHE A 279 -8.88 -12.01 -27.06
C PHE A 279 -8.60 -13.44 -27.56
N SER A 280 -8.27 -13.59 -28.85
CA SER A 280 -7.91 -14.89 -29.43
C SER A 280 -6.74 -15.53 -28.68
N ASP A 281 -6.77 -16.86 -28.52
CA ASP A 281 -5.66 -17.61 -27.94
C ASP A 281 -4.37 -17.50 -28.79
N ASP A 282 -4.49 -17.24 -30.10
CA ASP A 282 -3.33 -16.98 -30.98
C ASP A 282 -2.55 -15.72 -30.56
N ASN A 283 -3.24 -14.77 -29.92
CA ASN A 283 -2.67 -13.53 -29.42
C ASN A 283 -2.23 -13.63 -27.96
N LYS A 284 -2.44 -14.76 -27.29
CA LYS A 284 -2.11 -14.93 -25.88
C LYS A 284 -0.60 -15.07 -25.70
N ILE A 285 0.01 -14.15 -24.97
CA ILE A 285 1.46 -14.09 -24.74
C ILE A 285 1.87 -14.54 -23.34
N GLY A 286 0.92 -14.67 -22.41
CA GLY A 286 1.17 -15.19 -21.07
C GLY A 286 -0.10 -15.33 -20.25
N GLU A 287 -0.03 -16.15 -19.20
CA GLU A 287 -1.10 -16.28 -18.20
C GLU A 287 -0.50 -16.54 -16.82
N GLY A 288 -0.99 -15.81 -15.82
CA GLY A 288 -0.55 -15.96 -14.44
C GLY A 288 -1.72 -15.98 -13.45
N GLY A 289 -1.40 -15.86 -12.15
CA GLY A 289 -2.39 -15.79 -11.08
C GLY A 289 -3.45 -14.71 -11.29
N PHE A 290 -3.04 -13.59 -11.91
CA PHE A 290 -3.82 -12.36 -12.02
C PHE A 290 -4.66 -12.25 -13.30
N GLY A 291 -4.39 -13.07 -14.32
CA GLY A 291 -5.11 -13.01 -15.60
C GLY A 291 -4.26 -13.41 -16.79
N ALA A 292 -4.90 -13.41 -17.96
CA ALA A 292 -4.24 -13.65 -19.23
C ALA A 292 -3.79 -12.34 -19.88
N VAL A 293 -2.65 -12.37 -20.55
CA VAL A 293 -2.07 -11.23 -21.29
C VAL A 293 -2.11 -11.56 -22.78
N TYR A 294 -2.64 -10.63 -23.56
CA TYR A 294 -2.77 -10.76 -25.01
C TYR A 294 -1.95 -9.67 -25.71
N LYS A 295 -1.29 -10.00 -26.81
CA LYS A 295 -0.80 -9.01 -27.77
C LYS A 295 -1.99 -8.43 -28.53
N GLY A 296 -1.98 -7.13 -28.77
CA GLY A 296 -2.93 -6.48 -29.65
C GLY A 296 -2.26 -5.40 -30.50
N VAL A 297 -2.99 -4.93 -31.50
CA VAL A 297 -2.57 -3.80 -32.34
C VAL A 297 -3.77 -2.88 -32.52
N PHE A 298 -3.68 -1.63 -32.06
CA PHE A 298 -4.72 -0.64 -32.32
C PHE A 298 -4.76 -0.26 -33.80
N SER A 299 -5.88 0.30 -34.26
CA SER A 299 -6.09 0.71 -35.66
C SER A 299 -5.04 1.71 -36.18
N ASN A 300 -4.41 2.47 -35.29
CA ASN A 300 -3.30 3.37 -35.60
C ASN A 300 -1.92 2.67 -35.71
N GLY A 301 -1.88 1.33 -35.63
CA GLY A 301 -0.65 0.52 -35.70
C GLY A 301 0.11 0.38 -34.38
N LEU A 302 -0.38 0.96 -33.28
CA LEU A 302 0.29 0.85 -31.98
C LEU A 302 0.14 -0.57 -31.41
N GLU A 303 1.26 -1.28 -31.25
CA GLU A 303 1.30 -2.57 -30.58
C GLU A 303 1.14 -2.43 -29.06
N ILE A 304 0.29 -3.26 -28.47
CA ILE A 304 -0.07 -3.21 -27.05
C ILE A 304 -0.02 -4.59 -26.39
N ALA A 305 0.17 -4.61 -25.08
CA ALA A 305 -0.04 -5.77 -24.22
C ALA A 305 -1.29 -5.54 -23.36
N VAL A 306 -2.26 -6.45 -23.45
CA VAL A 306 -3.58 -6.35 -22.82
C VAL A 306 -3.70 -7.38 -21.72
N LYS A 307 -3.59 -6.96 -20.46
CA LYS A 307 -3.74 -7.80 -19.27
C LYS A 307 -5.21 -7.81 -18.85
N ARG A 308 -5.91 -8.91 -19.10
CA ARG A 308 -7.32 -9.10 -18.77
C ARG A 308 -7.45 -9.85 -17.44
N LEU A 309 -7.96 -9.15 -16.42
CA LEU A 309 -8.04 -9.68 -15.06
C LEU A 309 -9.22 -10.64 -14.88
N LYS A 310 -9.08 -11.61 -13.98
CA LYS A 310 -10.12 -12.61 -13.67
C LYS A 310 -11.36 -11.94 -13.02
N LYS A 311 -12.55 -12.27 -13.52
CA LYS A 311 -13.83 -11.60 -13.21
C LYS A 311 -14.25 -11.63 -11.73
N ASN A 312 -13.86 -12.65 -10.97
CA ASN A 312 -14.35 -12.91 -9.60
C ASN A 312 -13.26 -12.81 -8.51
N SER A 313 -12.11 -12.18 -8.81
CA SER A 313 -11.06 -12.02 -7.80
C SER A 313 -11.23 -10.69 -7.05
N SER A 314 -11.60 -10.75 -5.77
CA SER A 314 -11.60 -9.58 -4.86
C SER A 314 -10.21 -8.95 -4.75
N GLN A 315 -9.17 -9.80 -4.79
CA GLN A 315 -7.78 -9.41 -4.88
C GLN A 315 -7.48 -8.65 -6.20
N GLY A 316 -7.90 -9.22 -7.34
CA GLY A 316 -7.68 -8.61 -8.65
C GLY A 316 -8.36 -7.25 -8.83
N ALA A 317 -9.50 -7.00 -8.18
CA ALA A 317 -10.13 -5.67 -8.18
C ALA A 317 -9.32 -4.62 -7.38
N THR A 318 -8.70 -5.04 -6.28
CA THR A 318 -7.85 -4.17 -5.45
C THR A 318 -6.54 -3.84 -6.17
N GLU A 319 -5.90 -4.86 -6.76
CA GLU A 319 -4.67 -4.72 -7.53
C GLU A 319 -4.89 -3.87 -8.80
N PHE A 320 -6.00 -4.07 -9.52
CA PHE A 320 -6.38 -3.21 -10.64
C PHE A 320 -6.42 -1.73 -10.25
N LYS A 321 -7.12 -1.42 -9.16
CA LYS A 321 -7.26 -0.03 -8.70
C LYS A 321 -5.90 0.55 -8.30
N LYS A 322 -5.05 -0.23 -7.62
CA LYS A 322 -3.68 0.18 -7.29
C LYS A 322 -2.88 0.46 -8.55
N GLU A 323 -2.87 -0.49 -9.48
CA GLU A 323 -2.07 -0.42 -10.69
C GLU A 323 -2.47 0.80 -11.52
N VAL A 324 -3.76 1.02 -11.79
CA VAL A 324 -4.25 2.24 -12.48
C VAL A 324 -3.83 3.52 -11.76
N LEU A 325 -4.00 3.61 -10.44
CA LEU A 325 -3.71 4.84 -9.69
C LEU A 325 -2.21 5.15 -9.56
N LEU A 326 -1.38 4.10 -9.53
CA LEU A 326 0.07 4.20 -9.38
C LEU A 326 0.73 4.46 -10.71
N ILE A 327 0.55 3.55 -11.65
CA ILE A 327 1.35 3.51 -12.87
C ILE A 327 0.96 4.61 -13.85
N SER A 328 -0.27 5.15 -13.77
CA SER A 328 -0.67 6.31 -14.60
C SER A 328 0.19 7.55 -14.32
N LYS A 329 0.88 7.58 -13.18
CA LYS A 329 1.77 8.67 -12.75
C LYS A 329 3.25 8.35 -12.93
N LEU A 330 3.59 7.14 -13.38
CA LEU A 330 4.96 6.68 -13.52
C LEU A 330 5.37 6.70 -14.98
N GLN A 331 6.44 7.43 -15.27
CA GLN A 331 7.02 7.48 -16.59
C GLN A 331 8.54 7.45 -16.49
N HIS A 332 9.10 6.28 -16.80
CA HIS A 332 10.55 6.11 -16.81
C HIS A 332 10.95 5.04 -17.83
N ARG A 333 12.13 5.20 -18.45
CA ARG A 333 12.60 4.31 -19.53
C ARG A 333 12.75 2.85 -19.10
N ASN A 334 13.03 2.61 -17.82
CA ASN A 334 13.20 1.29 -17.23
C ASN A 334 11.93 0.78 -16.51
N LEU A 335 10.76 1.37 -16.75
CA LEU A 335 9.47 0.83 -16.35
C LEU A 335 8.63 0.56 -17.61
N VAL A 336 7.70 -0.40 -17.52
CA VAL A 336 6.68 -0.63 -18.55
C VAL A 336 5.59 0.42 -18.41
N ARG A 337 5.34 1.16 -19.49
CA ARG A 337 4.34 2.24 -19.52
C ARG A 337 2.93 1.69 -19.66
N LEU A 338 2.03 2.12 -18.78
CA LEU A 338 0.59 1.95 -18.99
C LEU A 338 0.11 2.97 -20.03
N ILE A 339 -0.60 2.46 -21.04
CA ILE A 339 -1.25 3.26 -22.08
C ILE A 339 -2.67 3.63 -21.64
N GLY A 340 -3.36 2.72 -20.94
CA GLY A 340 -4.71 2.97 -20.46
C GLY A 340 -5.34 1.76 -19.80
N PHE A 341 -6.64 1.84 -19.55
CA PHE A 341 -7.40 0.78 -18.91
C PHE A 341 -8.83 0.70 -19.44
N CYS A 342 -9.54 -0.39 -19.14
CA CYS A 342 -10.97 -0.52 -19.38
C CYS A 342 -11.67 -1.10 -18.16
N VAL A 343 -12.76 -0.42 -17.76
CA VAL A 343 -13.73 -0.90 -16.78
C VAL A 343 -15.11 -0.80 -17.43
N GLN A 344 -15.61 -1.92 -17.95
CA GLN A 344 -16.93 -1.98 -18.55
C GLN A 344 -17.59 -3.31 -18.19
N ARG A 345 -18.84 -3.26 -17.72
CA ARG A 345 -19.56 -4.43 -17.19
C ARG A 345 -18.77 -5.09 -16.05
N ASN A 346 -18.31 -6.32 -16.25
CA ASN A 346 -17.48 -7.10 -15.30
C ASN A 346 -16.04 -7.30 -15.80
N GLU A 347 -15.62 -6.60 -16.85
CA GLU A 347 -14.25 -6.65 -17.36
C GLU A 347 -13.40 -5.59 -16.66
N LYS A 348 -12.18 -5.98 -16.25
CA LYS A 348 -11.13 -5.08 -15.77
C LYS A 348 -9.88 -5.40 -16.58
N ILE A 349 -9.43 -4.43 -17.38
CA ILE A 349 -8.36 -4.64 -18.35
C ILE A 349 -7.34 -3.52 -18.22
N LEU A 350 -6.06 -3.88 -18.21
CA LEU A 350 -4.94 -2.96 -18.23
C LEU A 350 -4.23 -3.06 -19.58
N ILE A 351 -3.89 -1.92 -20.16
CA ILE A 351 -3.29 -1.82 -21.50
C ILE A 351 -1.91 -1.18 -21.35
N TYR A 352 -0.87 -1.91 -21.71
CA TYR A 352 0.52 -1.45 -21.64
C TYR A 352 1.12 -1.35 -23.02
N GLU A 353 2.25 -0.64 -23.11
CA GLU A 353 3.14 -0.79 -24.27
C GLU A 353 3.54 -2.26 -24.46
N PHE A 354 3.60 -2.69 -25.72
CA PHE A 354 4.15 -4.01 -26.04
C PHE A 354 5.68 -3.97 -25.98
N VAL A 355 6.26 -4.84 -25.16
CA VAL A 355 7.71 -4.97 -25.01
C VAL A 355 8.16 -6.20 -25.80
N HIS A 356 8.94 -5.99 -26.86
CA HIS A 356 9.15 -6.99 -27.93
C HIS A 356 9.93 -8.23 -27.52
N ASN A 357 10.89 -8.10 -26.60
CA ASN A 357 11.56 -9.27 -26.06
C ASN A 357 10.86 -9.73 -24.79
N LYS A 358 11.02 -11.03 -24.49
CA LYS A 358 10.37 -11.68 -23.35
C LYS A 358 10.97 -11.19 -22.02
N SER A 359 10.43 -11.71 -20.93
CA SER A 359 10.94 -11.50 -19.58
C SER A 359 12.36 -12.06 -19.39
N LEU A 360 13.07 -11.55 -18.38
CA LEU A 360 14.44 -11.94 -18.08
C LEU A 360 14.57 -13.42 -17.70
N ASP A 361 13.59 -13.99 -16.99
CA ASP A 361 13.56 -15.42 -16.65
C ASP A 361 13.59 -16.32 -17.90
N TYR A 362 12.98 -15.87 -19.00
CA TYR A 362 13.02 -16.58 -20.28
C TYR A 362 14.47 -16.76 -20.75
N TYR A 363 15.28 -15.71 -20.71
CA TYR A 363 16.68 -15.73 -21.14
C TYR A 363 17.64 -16.37 -20.14
N LEU A 364 17.29 -16.40 -18.86
CA LEU A 364 18.12 -17.01 -17.82
C LEU A 364 17.89 -18.51 -17.68
N PHE A 365 16.64 -18.98 -17.76
CA PHE A 365 16.28 -20.32 -17.28
C PHE A 365 15.54 -21.21 -18.28
N SER A 366 15.05 -20.68 -19.42
CA SER A 366 14.28 -21.52 -20.33
C SER A 366 15.18 -22.55 -21.02
N PRO A 367 14.81 -23.84 -21.03
CA PRO A 367 15.60 -24.92 -21.62
C PRO A 367 15.57 -24.92 -23.15
N GLN A 368 14.66 -24.16 -23.77
CA GLN A 368 14.60 -24.03 -25.22
C GLN A 368 15.80 -23.22 -25.74
N ASN A 369 16.39 -23.70 -26.82
CA ASN A 369 17.72 -23.38 -27.34
C ASN A 369 17.86 -21.89 -27.74
N HIS A 370 18.10 -21.00 -26.76
CA HIS A 370 18.05 -19.55 -26.96
C HIS A 370 19.40 -18.85 -26.76
N ARG A 371 19.53 -17.72 -27.45
CA ARG A 371 20.66 -16.78 -27.35
C ARG A 371 20.98 -16.50 -25.89
N LYS A 372 22.19 -16.87 -25.46
CA LYS A 372 22.71 -16.56 -24.14
C LYS A 372 22.99 -15.05 -24.05
N LEU A 373 22.57 -14.44 -22.95
CA LEU A 373 22.95 -13.06 -22.63
C LEU A 373 24.46 -12.98 -22.42
N SER A 374 25.12 -12.12 -23.19
CA SER A 374 26.50 -11.73 -22.97
C SER A 374 26.66 -11.00 -21.63
N TRP A 375 27.89 -10.92 -21.13
CA TRP A 375 28.14 -10.18 -19.89
C TRP A 375 27.77 -8.69 -20.01
N SER A 376 28.01 -8.09 -21.18
CA SER A 376 27.64 -6.69 -21.43
C SER A 376 26.13 -6.49 -21.32
N GLU A 377 25.33 -7.38 -21.90
CA GLU A 377 23.86 -7.32 -21.80
C GLU A 377 23.40 -7.55 -20.36
N ARG A 378 23.97 -8.52 -19.64
CA ARG A 378 23.68 -8.78 -18.23
C ARG A 378 23.95 -7.55 -17.36
N TYR A 379 25.09 -6.90 -17.57
CA TYR A 379 25.46 -5.67 -16.86
C TYR A 379 24.48 -4.53 -17.15
N GLU A 380 24.11 -4.32 -18.42
CA GLU A 380 23.15 -3.29 -18.80
C GLU A 380 21.75 -3.55 -18.26
N ILE A 381 21.34 -4.82 -18.18
CA ILE A 381 20.10 -5.25 -17.54
C ILE A 381 20.13 -4.92 -16.04
N ILE A 382 21.19 -5.32 -15.31
CA ILE A 382 21.35 -5.00 -13.88
C ILE A 382 21.27 -3.49 -13.65
N ARG A 383 22.00 -2.72 -14.47
CA ARG A 383 22.00 -1.25 -14.41
C ARG A 383 20.62 -0.66 -14.69
N GLY A 384 19.90 -1.19 -15.68
CA GLY A 384 18.55 -0.76 -16.00
C GLY A 384 17.56 -1.04 -14.88
N ILE A 385 17.62 -2.22 -14.26
CA ILE A 385 16.80 -2.58 -13.09
C ILE A 385 17.10 -1.63 -11.93
N ALA A 386 18.38 -1.41 -11.59
CA ALA A 386 18.76 -0.50 -10.52
C ALA A 386 18.22 0.92 -10.73
N ARG A 387 18.28 1.44 -11.97
CA ARG A 387 17.70 2.74 -12.33
C ARG A 387 16.18 2.77 -12.23
N GLY A 388 15.51 1.69 -12.63
CA GLY A 388 14.07 1.55 -12.47
C GLY A 388 13.64 1.57 -11.00
N ILE A 389 14.35 0.82 -10.14
CA ILE A 389 14.07 0.79 -8.70
C ILE A 389 14.41 2.15 -8.06
N LEU A 390 15.52 2.78 -8.43
CA LEU A 390 15.88 4.13 -7.99
C LEU A 390 14.77 5.14 -8.29
N TYR A 391 14.23 5.11 -9.51
CA TYR A 391 13.11 5.97 -9.85
C TYR A 391 11.88 5.71 -8.97
N LEU A 392 11.55 4.44 -8.70
CA LEU A 392 10.43 4.11 -7.83
C LEU A 392 10.64 4.55 -6.38
N HIS A 393 11.87 4.45 -5.87
CA HIS A 393 12.19 4.72 -4.47
C HIS A 393 12.43 6.21 -4.19
N GLU A 394 13.06 6.94 -5.11
CA GLU A 394 13.61 8.27 -4.83
C GLU A 394 13.26 9.32 -5.89
N ASP A 395 13.34 9.00 -7.20
CA ASP A 395 13.20 10.03 -8.26
C ASP A 395 11.76 10.26 -8.73
N SER A 396 10.80 9.42 -8.33
CA SER A 396 9.39 9.62 -8.64
C SER A 396 8.71 10.46 -7.55
N HIS A 397 7.64 11.17 -7.88
CA HIS A 397 6.89 11.99 -6.92
C HIS A 397 6.24 11.21 -5.77
N LEU A 398 6.34 9.87 -5.77
CA LEU A 398 5.79 8.96 -4.78
C LEU A 398 6.88 7.95 -4.40
N ASN A 399 7.07 7.65 -3.11
CA ASN A 399 7.95 6.55 -2.72
C ASN A 399 7.20 5.22 -2.91
N ILE A 400 7.56 4.46 -3.92
CA ILE A 400 6.86 3.24 -4.33
C ILE A 400 7.75 2.02 -4.08
N ILE A 401 7.22 1.06 -3.33
CA ILE A 401 7.83 -0.26 -3.16
C ILE A 401 7.08 -1.25 -4.02
N HIS A 402 7.80 -1.94 -4.90
CA HIS A 402 7.22 -2.86 -5.85
C HIS A 402 6.68 -4.14 -5.20
N CYS A 403 7.38 -4.67 -4.18
CA CYS A 403 7.00 -5.87 -3.40
C CYS A 403 6.96 -7.22 -4.16
N ASP A 404 7.24 -7.24 -5.47
CA ASP A 404 7.24 -8.47 -6.29
C ASP A 404 8.28 -8.39 -7.42
N LEU A 405 9.47 -7.87 -7.11
CA LEU A 405 10.58 -7.88 -8.05
C LEU A 405 11.11 -9.31 -8.22
N LYS A 406 11.11 -9.79 -9.46
CA LYS A 406 11.61 -11.11 -9.88
C LYS A 406 11.92 -11.09 -11.38
N PRO A 407 12.72 -12.01 -11.92
CA PRO A 407 13.08 -11.99 -13.34
C PRO A 407 11.90 -12.09 -14.30
N SER A 408 10.79 -12.75 -13.93
CA SER A 408 9.57 -12.78 -14.77
C SER A 408 8.87 -11.42 -14.90
N ASN A 409 9.13 -10.49 -13.97
CA ASN A 409 8.58 -9.14 -13.94
C ASN A 409 9.54 -8.10 -14.55
N ILE A 410 10.70 -8.53 -15.05
CA ILE A 410 11.64 -7.69 -15.80
C ILE A 410 11.51 -8.03 -17.28
N LEU A 411 10.85 -7.18 -18.06
CA LEU A 411 10.74 -7.32 -19.52
C LEU A 411 11.95 -6.69 -20.21
N LEU A 412 12.26 -7.15 -21.43
CA LEU A 412 13.38 -6.64 -22.21
C LEU A 412 12.88 -5.95 -23.48
N ASP A 413 13.27 -4.72 -23.73
CA ASP A 413 12.93 -4.05 -24.99
C ASP A 413 13.74 -4.60 -26.17
N ASN A 414 13.47 -4.10 -27.37
CA ASN A 414 14.16 -4.48 -28.62
C ASN A 414 15.69 -4.29 -28.60
N LYS A 415 16.22 -3.48 -27.67
CA LYS A 415 17.65 -3.23 -27.45
C LYS A 415 18.20 -3.98 -26.23
N MET A 416 17.43 -4.91 -25.66
CA MET A 416 17.74 -5.67 -24.44
C MET A 416 17.83 -4.82 -23.18
N ASN A 417 17.22 -3.63 -23.14
CA ASN A 417 17.13 -2.84 -21.92
C ASN A 417 16.02 -3.38 -21.01
N ALA A 418 16.29 -3.39 -19.71
CA ALA A 418 15.34 -3.82 -18.70
C ALA A 418 14.20 -2.81 -18.49
N LYS A 419 12.97 -3.31 -18.41
CA LYS A 419 11.75 -2.61 -18.02
C LYS A 419 11.02 -3.38 -16.91
N ILE A 420 10.85 -2.75 -15.75
CA ILE A 420 10.11 -3.33 -14.61
C ILE A 420 8.61 -3.26 -14.90
N SER A 421 7.90 -4.35 -14.59
CA SER A 421 6.48 -4.54 -14.86
C SER A 421 5.76 -5.19 -13.67
N ASP A 422 4.42 -5.22 -13.74
CA ASP A 422 3.52 -5.85 -12.76
C ASP A 422 3.48 -5.16 -11.39
N PHE A 423 2.80 -4.02 -11.33
CA PHE A 423 2.69 -3.18 -10.13
C PHE A 423 1.48 -3.55 -9.25
N GLY A 424 0.84 -4.70 -9.48
CA GLY A 424 -0.37 -5.10 -8.75
C GLY A 424 -0.16 -5.15 -7.23
N LEU A 425 1.05 -5.53 -6.78
CA LEU A 425 1.43 -5.60 -5.37
C LEU A 425 2.12 -4.34 -4.84
N ALA A 426 2.36 -3.34 -5.70
CA ALA A 426 3.09 -2.15 -5.34
C ALA A 426 2.37 -1.33 -4.27
N ARG A 427 3.16 -0.63 -3.45
CA ARG A 427 2.69 0.12 -2.27
C ARG A 427 3.35 1.49 -2.24
N ILE A 428 2.54 2.52 -1.98
CA ILE A 428 3.05 3.87 -1.68
C ILE A 428 3.42 3.89 -0.21
N ILE A 429 4.63 4.35 0.08
CA ILE A 429 5.03 4.77 1.40
C ILE A 429 5.17 6.31 1.37
N SER A 430 4.81 6.98 2.46
CA SER A 430 5.07 8.43 2.58
C SER A 430 6.58 8.69 2.57
N ILE A 431 7.03 9.86 2.11
CA ILE A 431 8.47 10.18 2.00
C ILE A 431 9.22 10.01 3.34
N ASP A 432 8.47 10.20 4.41
CA ASP A 432 8.89 10.19 5.81
C ASP A 432 8.84 8.81 6.50
N GLN A 433 8.30 7.81 5.81
CA GLN A 433 8.23 6.44 6.30
C GLN A 433 9.30 5.60 5.61
N MET A 434 10.18 5.00 6.41
CA MET A 434 11.22 4.09 5.90
C MET A 434 10.68 2.66 5.66
N GLN A 435 9.53 2.32 6.27
CA GLN A 435 8.95 0.97 6.29
C GLN A 435 7.44 1.03 6.55
N GLY A 436 6.69 0.05 6.05
CA GLY A 436 5.27 -0.16 6.30
C GLY A 436 4.97 -1.60 6.73
N ASN A 437 3.80 -1.83 7.32
CA ASN A 437 3.38 -3.15 7.82
C ASN A 437 2.09 -3.61 7.15
N THR A 438 1.96 -4.92 6.91
CA THR A 438 0.74 -5.51 6.38
C THR A 438 0.47 -6.88 6.98
N SER A 439 -0.79 -7.17 7.28
CA SER A 439 -1.22 -8.52 7.69
C SER A 439 -1.42 -9.46 6.50
N ILE A 440 -1.30 -8.96 5.26
CA ILE A 440 -1.47 -9.73 4.03
C ILE A 440 -0.11 -9.79 3.33
N ILE A 441 0.55 -10.93 3.48
CA ILE A 441 1.83 -11.23 2.85
C ILE A 441 1.54 -11.75 1.44
N SER A 442 2.07 -11.07 0.44
CA SER A 442 1.84 -11.39 -0.98
C SER A 442 3.06 -11.00 -1.79
N GLY A 443 3.56 -11.92 -2.60
CA GLY A 443 4.79 -11.79 -3.34
C GLY A 443 5.32 -13.18 -3.71
N THR A 444 6.44 -13.22 -4.42
CA THR A 444 7.00 -14.49 -4.89
C THR A 444 8.04 -15.03 -3.91
N TYR A 445 7.82 -16.27 -3.44
CA TYR A 445 8.75 -16.95 -2.54
C TYR A 445 10.14 -17.09 -3.19
N GLY A 446 11.20 -16.95 -2.40
CA GLY A 446 12.59 -16.85 -2.88
C GLY A 446 13.06 -15.42 -3.22
N TYR A 447 12.12 -14.51 -3.50
CA TYR A 447 12.42 -13.08 -3.72
C TYR A 447 11.98 -12.18 -2.56
N MET A 448 11.01 -12.61 -1.76
CA MET A 448 10.57 -11.87 -0.57
C MET A 448 11.67 -11.80 0.48
N SER A 449 11.89 -10.60 1.04
CA SER A 449 12.82 -10.44 2.15
C SER A 449 12.31 -11.14 3.42
N PRO A 450 13.20 -11.61 4.32
CA PRO A 450 12.80 -12.35 5.52
C PRO A 450 11.82 -11.57 6.40
N GLU A 451 12.08 -10.29 6.65
CA GLU A 451 11.21 -9.45 7.48
C GLU A 451 9.83 -9.24 6.84
N TYR A 452 9.74 -9.25 5.50
CA TYR A 452 8.46 -9.18 4.81
C TYR A 452 7.72 -10.52 4.87
N ALA A 453 8.41 -11.63 4.58
CA ALA A 453 7.84 -12.96 4.55
C ALA A 453 7.41 -13.47 5.94
N MET A 454 8.12 -13.07 7.01
CA MET A 454 7.85 -13.53 8.37
C MET A 454 6.94 -12.58 9.15
N LEU A 455 7.15 -11.27 9.00
CA LEU A 455 6.52 -10.24 9.85
C LEU A 455 5.59 -9.30 9.08
N GLY A 456 5.49 -9.43 7.75
CA GLY A 456 4.69 -8.56 6.91
C GLY A 456 5.24 -7.13 6.82
N GLN A 457 6.50 -6.91 7.16
CA GLN A 457 7.13 -5.60 7.14
C GLN A 457 7.79 -5.36 5.78
N PHE A 458 7.37 -4.34 5.05
CA PHE A 458 7.89 -4.00 3.73
C PHE A 458 8.54 -2.62 3.74
N SER A 459 9.67 -2.46 3.07
CA SER A 459 10.39 -1.20 2.90
C SER A 459 11.06 -1.16 1.53
N MET A 460 11.68 -0.03 1.20
CA MET A 460 12.59 0.04 0.06
C MET A 460 13.69 -1.04 0.14
N LYS A 461 14.09 -1.44 1.37
CA LYS A 461 15.07 -2.51 1.59
C LYS A 461 14.55 -3.91 1.25
N SER A 462 13.22 -4.10 1.19
CA SER A 462 12.61 -5.34 0.71
C SER A 462 12.78 -5.49 -0.81
N ASP A 463 12.64 -4.40 -1.56
CA ASP A 463 12.94 -4.38 -3.00
C ASP A 463 14.44 -4.54 -3.27
N VAL A 464 15.31 -3.93 -2.44
CA VAL A 464 16.77 -4.12 -2.55
C VAL A 464 17.16 -5.57 -2.32
N PHE A 465 16.52 -6.26 -1.37
CA PHE A 465 16.73 -7.69 -1.17
C PHE A 465 16.36 -8.50 -2.42
N SER A 466 15.17 -8.26 -2.96
CA SER A 466 14.69 -8.90 -4.19
C SER A 466 15.65 -8.65 -5.37
N PHE A 467 16.16 -7.42 -5.48
CA PHE A 467 17.16 -7.04 -6.47
C PHE A 467 18.49 -7.79 -6.31
N GLY A 468 18.95 -7.99 -5.07
CA GLY A 468 20.13 -8.79 -4.78
C GLY A 468 20.00 -10.24 -5.26
N VAL A 469 18.83 -10.87 -5.04
CA VAL A 469 18.53 -12.20 -5.56
C VAL A 469 18.56 -12.22 -7.09
N ILE A 470 17.93 -11.24 -7.74
CA ILE A 470 17.95 -11.12 -9.22
C ILE A 470 19.37 -10.99 -9.76
N ILE A 471 20.25 -10.22 -9.10
CA ILE A 471 21.66 -10.11 -9.50
C ILE A 471 22.36 -11.47 -9.46
N LEU A 472 22.16 -12.25 -8.38
CA LEU A 472 22.77 -13.58 -8.26
C LEU A 472 22.30 -14.53 -9.36
N GLU A 473 21.02 -14.46 -9.71
CA GLU A 473 20.44 -15.24 -10.82
C GLU A 473 20.98 -14.79 -12.18
N ILE A 474 21.14 -13.47 -12.39
CA ILE A 474 21.77 -12.93 -13.61
C ILE A 474 23.24 -13.36 -13.71
N ILE A 475 23.99 -13.41 -12.61
CA ILE A 475 25.41 -13.79 -12.66
C ILE A 475 25.57 -15.30 -12.85
N SER A 476 24.82 -16.09 -12.08
CA SER A 476 24.95 -17.56 -12.07
C SER A 476 24.24 -18.23 -13.25
N GLY A 477 23.19 -17.62 -13.79
CA GLY A 477 22.26 -18.27 -14.71
C GLY A 477 21.47 -19.42 -14.08
N LYS A 478 21.41 -19.50 -12.75
CA LYS A 478 20.68 -20.53 -12.00
C LYS A 478 19.51 -19.92 -11.23
N ARG A 479 18.43 -20.67 -11.12
CA ARG A 479 17.22 -20.26 -10.39
C ARG A 479 17.44 -20.41 -8.89
N ASN A 480 16.90 -19.49 -8.08
CA ASN A 480 17.03 -19.53 -6.62
C ASN A 480 16.07 -20.53 -5.92
N VAL A 481 14.98 -20.95 -6.59
CA VAL A 481 14.08 -22.02 -6.15
C VAL A 481 13.88 -23.02 -7.28
N ASP A 482 14.36 -24.25 -7.12
CA ASP A 482 14.04 -25.35 -8.05
C ASP A 482 12.67 -25.95 -7.71
N GLY A 483 11.88 -26.28 -8.74
CA GLY A 483 10.48 -26.72 -8.66
C GLY A 483 10.19 -28.00 -7.88
N ASN A 484 11.17 -28.54 -7.15
CA ASN A 484 11.04 -29.70 -6.27
C ASN A 484 11.04 -29.34 -4.78
N GLY A 485 11.12 -28.05 -4.40
CA GLY A 485 11.09 -27.63 -3.00
C GLY A 485 12.19 -28.25 -2.13
N LYS A 486 13.26 -28.76 -2.75
CA LYS A 486 14.46 -29.23 -2.05
C LYS A 486 15.47 -28.10 -2.00
N ASP A 487 15.53 -27.51 -0.81
CA ASP A 487 16.65 -26.83 -0.16
C ASP A 487 17.59 -26.02 -1.05
N LEU A 488 17.31 -24.71 -1.07
CA LEU A 488 18.36 -23.73 -0.86
C LEU A 488 18.36 -23.33 0.63
N ASP A 489 18.55 -24.30 1.52
CA ASP A 489 18.92 -24.09 2.94
C ASP A 489 20.28 -23.36 3.07
N ASP A 490 20.95 -23.12 1.93
CA ASP A 490 22.29 -22.60 1.76
C ASP A 490 22.36 -21.13 1.33
N LEU A 491 21.25 -20.38 1.30
CA LEU A 491 21.29 -18.93 1.09
C LEU A 491 20.49 -18.21 2.16
N LEU A 492 20.92 -18.38 3.41
CA LEU A 492 20.39 -17.64 4.55
C LEU A 492 20.80 -16.17 4.40
N SER A 493 19.86 -15.41 3.89
CA SER A 493 19.77 -13.98 3.72
C SER A 493 20.20 -13.15 4.94
N HIS A 494 20.83 -12.01 4.66
CA HIS A 494 20.96 -10.86 5.57
C HIS A 494 19.65 -10.59 6.33
N GLY A 495 19.63 -10.94 7.62
CA GLY A 495 18.43 -10.83 8.46
C GLY A 495 18.06 -9.40 8.81
N ASN A 496 19.04 -8.48 8.83
CA ASN A 496 18.81 -7.09 9.18
C ASN A 496 18.57 -6.19 7.94
N PRO A 497 17.35 -5.67 7.73
CA PRO A 497 17.05 -4.75 6.62
C PRO A 497 17.82 -3.42 6.72
N ASP A 498 18.24 -2.98 7.91
CA ASP A 498 18.92 -1.70 8.11
C ASP A 498 20.32 -1.70 7.50
N GLN A 499 21.01 -2.86 7.53
CA GLN A 499 22.35 -3.02 6.97
C GLN A 499 22.35 -3.09 5.43
N ARG A 500 21.20 -3.34 4.79
CA ARG A 500 21.12 -3.34 3.32
C ARG A 500 21.34 -1.91 2.80
N PRO A 501 22.15 -1.70 1.75
CA PRO A 501 22.31 -0.37 1.16
C PRO A 501 20.98 0.12 0.54
N ILE A 502 20.80 1.43 0.43
CA ILE A 502 19.70 2.00 -0.38
C ILE A 502 20.02 1.85 -1.87
N ILE A 503 18.98 1.88 -2.72
CA ILE A 503 19.17 1.67 -4.15
C ILE A 503 19.97 2.80 -4.80
N ALA A 504 19.85 4.07 -4.37
CA ALA A 504 20.72 5.15 -4.89
C ALA A 504 22.19 4.87 -4.67
N LYS A 505 22.54 4.30 -3.51
CA LYS A 505 23.92 3.91 -3.23
C LYS A 505 24.38 2.83 -4.21
N ILE A 506 23.54 1.82 -4.48
CA ILE A 506 23.86 0.78 -5.48
C ILE A 506 23.95 1.38 -6.90
N ALA A 507 22.99 2.22 -7.29
CA ALA A 507 22.90 2.86 -8.60
C ALA A 507 24.10 3.78 -8.87
N SER A 508 24.60 4.49 -7.86
CA SER A 508 25.79 5.34 -7.96
C SER A 508 27.04 4.58 -8.40
N TYR A 509 27.14 3.28 -8.10
CA TYR A 509 28.29 2.46 -8.54
C TYR A 509 28.27 2.13 -10.04
N PHE A 510 27.11 2.23 -10.70
CA PHE A 510 26.99 2.06 -12.15
C PHE A 510 27.21 3.35 -12.94
N SER A 511 27.32 4.49 -12.25
CA SER A 511 27.60 5.82 -12.78
C SER A 511 29.06 6.15 -12.47
N CYS A 512 29.99 5.87 -13.39
CA CYS A 512 31.43 5.99 -13.18
C CYS A 512 31.85 7.33 -12.51
N ASP A 513 32.46 7.21 -11.31
CA ASP A 513 33.63 7.99 -10.84
C ASP A 513 34.08 7.63 -9.40
N GLN A 514 33.44 6.66 -8.72
CA GLN A 514 33.83 6.22 -7.37
C GLN A 514 33.91 4.69 -7.27
N VAL A 515 34.73 4.05 -8.11
CA VAL A 515 35.19 2.68 -7.85
C VAL A 515 36.24 2.75 -6.73
N GLY A 516 35.81 2.69 -5.47
CA GLY A 516 36.79 2.84 -4.39
C GLY A 516 36.38 2.54 -2.95
N LYS A 517 35.11 2.67 -2.55
CA LYS A 517 34.69 2.39 -1.16
C LYS A 517 33.24 1.92 -1.10
N LEU A 518 33.01 0.62 -1.28
CA LEU A 518 31.87 -0.02 -0.62
C LEU A 518 32.25 -0.10 0.87
N PRO A 519 31.44 0.42 1.81
CA PRO A 519 31.61 0.02 3.20
C PRO A 519 31.52 -1.50 3.25
N LEU A 520 32.47 -2.15 3.94
CA LEU A 520 32.38 -3.57 4.21
C LEU A 520 31.07 -3.80 4.96
N PRO A 521 30.16 -4.66 4.46
CA PRO A 521 28.88 -4.88 5.11
C PRO A 521 29.16 -5.50 6.48
N GLN A 522 28.60 -4.97 7.58
CA GLN A 522 28.93 -5.42 8.95
C GLN A 522 28.71 -6.93 9.16
N GLU A 523 27.87 -7.57 8.34
CA GLU A 523 27.65 -9.02 8.27
C GLU A 523 27.72 -9.52 6.81
N PRO A 524 27.94 -10.83 6.55
CA PRO A 524 27.81 -11.41 5.21
C PRO A 524 26.39 -11.22 4.64
N ALA A 525 26.27 -10.83 3.37
CA ALA A 525 24.96 -10.66 2.70
C ALA A 525 24.15 -11.96 2.59
N PHE A 526 24.84 -13.11 2.60
CA PHE A 526 24.28 -14.45 2.44
C PHE A 526 25.16 -15.49 3.17
N PHE A 527 24.56 -16.46 3.86
CA PHE A 527 25.25 -17.59 4.51
C PHE A 527 24.86 -18.92 3.84
N MET A 528 25.85 -19.79 3.62
CA MET A 528 25.65 -21.20 3.24
C MET A 528 25.71 -22.08 4.50
N ARG A 529 24.73 -22.95 4.70
CA ARG A 529 24.60 -23.83 5.86
C ARG A 529 25.00 -25.26 5.49
N GLY A 530 26.26 -25.63 5.72
CA GLY A 530 26.64 -27.04 5.75
C GLY A 530 27.94 -27.47 5.09
N LYS A 531 28.85 -26.55 4.71
CA LYS A 531 30.22 -26.95 4.35
C LYS A 531 31.17 -26.57 5.47
N THR A 532 31.52 -27.56 6.29
CA THR A 532 32.81 -27.56 6.98
C THR A 532 33.88 -27.35 5.92
N GLU A 533 34.60 -26.23 6.02
CA GLU A 533 35.74 -25.90 5.19
C GLU A 533 36.82 -26.99 5.34
N THR A 534 36.91 -27.91 4.39
CA THR A 534 38.21 -28.48 4.06
C THR A 534 38.97 -27.39 3.33
N LYS A 535 39.99 -26.88 4.03
CA LYS A 535 41.04 -26.01 3.52
C LYS A 535 41.53 -26.53 2.17
N ASP A 536 41.29 -25.75 1.12
CA ASP A 536 42.21 -25.52 0.00
C ASP A 536 41.55 -24.50 -0.93
N PHE A 537 42.05 -23.25 -0.87
CA PHE A 537 42.47 -22.38 -1.99
C PHE A 537 42.71 -20.94 -1.50
#